data_AF-A0A951ZB49-F1
#
_entry.id   AF-A0A951ZB49-F1
#
_cell.length_a   1.000
_cell.length_b   1.000
_cell.length_c   1.000
_cell.angle_alpha   90.00
_cell.angle_beta   90.00
_cell.angle_gamma   90.00
#
_symmetry.space_group_name_H-M   'P 1'
#
loop_
_entity.id
_entity.type
_entity.pdbx_description
1 polymer ?
#
loop_
_entity_poly.entity_id
_entity_poly.type
_entity_poly.pdbx_seq_one_letter_code
_entity_poly.pdbx_strand_id
1 'polypeptide(L)'
;MDSRRRLLRWTGWFVAANAAVFALLGLRFMVFAPWPADTLGLVYTLLAYIGHFALLALLPALLIVMPLALLLPWRALVVGVAVLLAAAEATLLMVDGNVFAGQRYHLTWLTAMLFERSTWVL
;
A
#
# COMPACT_ATOMS: atom_id res chain seq x y z
N MET A 1 2.71 -19.51 25.67
CA MET A 1 2.10 -18.78 24.54
C MET A 1 2.57 -19.40 23.23
N ASP A 2 1.66 -19.90 22.40
CA ASP A 2 1.99 -20.59 21.14
C ASP A 2 2.71 -19.71 20.12
N SER A 3 3.67 -20.28 19.39
CA SER A 3 4.45 -19.59 18.36
C SER A 3 3.56 -18.93 17.29
N ARG A 4 2.47 -19.61 16.91
CA ARG A 4 1.49 -19.11 15.93
C ARG A 4 0.76 -17.87 16.43
N ARG A 5 0.31 -17.83 17.70
CA ARG A 5 -0.34 -16.63 18.27
C ARG A 5 0.60 -15.42 18.26
N ARG A 6 1.90 -15.62 18.51
CA ARG A 6 2.90 -14.54 18.39
C ARG A 6 3.02 -14.04 16.95
N LEU A 7 3.03 -14.94 15.97
CA LEU A 7 3.12 -14.58 14.55
C LEU A 7 1.88 -13.82 14.06
N LEU A 8 0.68 -14.24 14.46
CA LEU A 8 -0.56 -13.54 14.13
C LEU A 8 -0.60 -12.13 14.75
N ARG A 9 -0.20 -12.00 16.02
CA ARG A 9 -0.09 -10.70 16.68
C ARG A 9 0.96 -9.81 16.00
N TRP A 10 2.10 -10.36 15.61
CA TRP A 10 3.10 -9.64 14.83
C TRP A 10 2.53 -9.16 13.48
N THR A 11 1.76 -10.01 12.79
CA THR A 11 1.13 -9.66 11.50
C THR A 11 0.18 -8.47 11.65
N GLY A 12 -0.66 -8.45 12.71
CA GLY A 12 -1.55 -7.32 12.98
C GLY A 12 -0.80 -6.00 13.21
N TRP A 13 0.26 -6.02 14.04
CA TRP A 13 1.09 -4.82 14.25
C TRP A 13 1.85 -4.40 13.01
N PHE A 14 2.33 -5.35 12.21
CA PHE A 14 3.00 -5.09 10.95
C PHE A 14 2.06 -4.41 9.94
N VAL A 15 0.81 -4.85 9.83
CA VAL A 15 -0.22 -4.19 9.01
C VAL A 15 -0.51 -2.78 9.50
N ALA A 16 -0.72 -2.60 10.81
CA ALA A 16 -0.99 -1.27 11.38
C ALA A 16 0.16 -0.28 11.13
N ALA A 17 1.42 -0.74 11.27
CA ALA A 17 2.58 0.08 10.98
C ALA A 17 2.67 0.46 9.49
N ASN A 18 2.46 -0.49 8.58
CA ASN A 18 2.49 -0.21 7.14
C ASN A 18 1.32 0.66 6.69
N ALA A 19 0.13 0.53 7.27
CA ALA A 19 -0.99 1.44 7.01
C ALA A 19 -0.61 2.89 7.32
N ALA A 20 0.09 3.14 8.42
CA ALA A 20 0.60 4.47 8.75
C ALA A 20 1.66 4.94 7.75
N VAL A 21 2.61 4.09 7.35
CA VAL A 21 3.61 4.41 6.33
C VAL A 21 2.95 4.74 4.98
N PHE A 22 1.99 3.92 4.54
CA PHE A 22 1.28 4.11 3.28
C PHE A 22 0.45 5.38 3.31
N ALA A 23 -0.22 5.69 4.43
CA ALA A 23 -0.86 6.97 4.62
C ALA A 23 0.16 8.11 4.52
N LEU A 24 1.32 8.05 5.17
CA LEU A 24 2.34 9.11 5.06
C LEU A 24 2.81 9.33 3.61
N LEU A 25 3.05 8.26 2.85
CA LEU A 25 3.37 8.36 1.42
C LEU A 25 2.18 8.95 0.63
N GLY A 26 0.97 8.55 1.00
CA GLY A 26 -0.29 8.99 0.42
C GLY A 26 -0.63 10.46 0.61
N LEU A 27 -0.01 11.16 1.56
CA LEU A 27 -0.16 12.62 1.73
C LEU A 27 0.17 13.37 0.44
N ARG A 28 1.06 12.80 -0.39
CA ARG A 28 1.40 13.37 -1.70
C ARG A 28 0.17 13.54 -2.59
N PHE A 29 -0.76 12.60 -2.59
CA PHE A 29 -2.01 12.73 -3.35
C PHE A 29 -2.88 13.87 -2.81
N MET A 30 -2.97 14.01 -1.48
CA MET A 30 -3.74 15.08 -0.84
C MET A 30 -3.21 16.49 -1.15
N VAL A 31 -1.89 16.64 -1.29
CA VAL A 31 -1.28 17.93 -1.66
C VAL A 31 -1.64 18.35 -3.09
N PHE A 32 -1.81 17.37 -3.98
CA PHE A 32 -1.95 17.61 -5.41
C PHE A 32 -3.38 17.43 -5.94
N ALA A 33 -4.28 16.86 -5.13
CA ALA A 33 -5.70 16.74 -5.43
C ALA A 33 -6.45 18.04 -5.06
N PRO A 34 -7.54 18.39 -5.77
CA PRO A 34 -8.41 19.47 -5.37
C PRO A 34 -9.11 19.14 -4.04
N TRP A 35 -9.20 20.13 -3.15
CA TRP A 35 -9.89 19.97 -1.88
C TRP A 35 -11.39 20.31 -2.03
N PRO A 36 -12.28 19.55 -1.37
CA PRO A 36 -13.71 19.86 -1.36
C PRO A 36 -13.98 21.16 -0.61
N ALA A 37 -14.99 21.91 -1.06
CA ALA A 37 -15.37 23.20 -0.47
C ALA A 37 -16.34 23.07 0.70
N ASP A 38 -17.08 21.96 0.80
CA ASP A 38 -18.08 21.73 1.83
C ASP A 38 -17.58 20.80 2.95
N THR A 39 -18.16 20.96 4.14
CA THR A 39 -17.76 20.22 5.35
C THR A 39 -17.95 18.71 5.19
N LEU A 40 -19.02 18.27 4.51
CA LEU A 40 -19.29 16.84 4.32
C LEU A 40 -18.22 16.22 3.42
N GLY A 41 -17.87 16.88 2.32
CA GLY A 41 -16.81 16.48 1.41
C GLY A 41 -15.46 16.39 2.12
N LEU A 42 -15.14 17.34 3.00
CA LEU A 42 -13.91 17.31 3.80
C LEU A 42 -13.87 16.09 4.72
N VAL A 43 -14.94 15.86 5.49
CA VAL A 43 -15.04 14.69 6.40
C VAL A 43 -14.94 13.39 5.61
N TYR A 44 -15.65 13.29 4.49
CA TYR A 44 -15.57 12.14 3.59
C TYR A 44 -14.14 11.91 3.11
N THR A 45 -13.46 12.96 2.65
CA THR A 45 -12.10 12.86 2.12
C THR A 45 -11.12 12.32 3.17
N LEU A 46 -11.18 12.84 4.40
CA LEU A 46 -10.32 12.40 5.49
C LEU A 46 -10.61 10.95 5.92
N LEU A 47 -11.89 10.57 6.03
CA LEU A 47 -12.28 9.20 6.37
C LEU A 47 -11.91 8.21 5.27
N ALA A 48 -12.20 8.55 4.01
CA ALA A 48 -11.86 7.75 2.85
C ALA A 48 -10.35 7.57 2.73
N TYR A 49 -9.58 8.64 2.97
CA TYR A 49 -8.13 8.59 2.98
C TYR A 49 -7.59 7.58 4.01
N ILE A 50 -8.00 7.70 5.28
CA ILE A 50 -7.55 6.79 6.35
C ILE A 50 -7.97 5.36 6.03
N GLY A 51 -9.22 5.15 5.64
CA GLY A 51 -9.77 3.83 5.31
C GLY A 51 -9.07 3.19 4.11
N HIS A 52 -8.76 3.97 3.08
CA HIS A 52 -8.10 3.50 1.87
C HIS A 52 -6.69 2.98 2.17
N PHE A 53 -5.85 3.76 2.86
CA PHE A 53 -4.48 3.33 3.19
C PHE A 53 -4.43 2.20 4.22
N ALA A 54 -5.39 2.17 5.15
CA ALA A 54 -5.55 1.01 6.04
C ALA A 54 -5.92 -0.25 5.25
N LEU A 55 -6.86 -0.16 4.31
CA LEU A 55 -7.26 -1.27 3.45
C LEU A 55 -6.12 -1.73 2.54
N LEU A 56 -5.34 -0.80 2.00
CA LEU A 56 -4.19 -1.09 1.13
C LEU A 56 -3.14 -1.95 1.85
N ALA A 57 -2.86 -1.68 3.12
CA ALA A 57 -1.96 -2.53 3.93
C ALA A 57 -2.64 -3.84 4.40
N LEU A 58 -3.94 -3.81 4.65
CA LEU A 58 -4.67 -4.96 5.20
C LEU A 58 -4.95 -6.05 4.16
N LEU A 59 -5.34 -5.70 2.94
CA LEU A 59 -5.76 -6.68 1.91
C LEU A 59 -4.67 -7.71 1.57
N PRO A 60 -3.43 -7.30 1.22
CA PRO A 60 -2.33 -8.23 0.92
C PRO A 60 -1.99 -9.10 2.13
N ALA A 61 -2.01 -8.51 3.33
CA ALA A 61 -1.77 -9.26 4.55
C ALA A 61 -2.88 -10.28 4.83
N LEU A 62 -4.15 -9.92 4.63
CA LEU A 62 -5.29 -10.80 4.84
C LEU A 62 -5.35 -11.93 3.80
N LEU A 63 -5.05 -11.64 2.54
CA LEU A 63 -5.19 -12.59 1.44
C LEU A 63 -3.96 -13.47 1.24
N ILE A 64 -2.77 -13.01 1.65
CA ILE A 64 -1.51 -13.72 1.40
C ILE A 64 -0.81 -14.06 2.72
N VAL A 65 -0.44 -13.06 3.52
CA VAL A 65 0.40 -13.28 4.72
C VAL A 65 -0.33 -14.12 5.77
N MET A 66 -1.62 -13.86 5.98
CA MET A 66 -2.44 -14.53 7.00
C MET A 66 -2.67 -16.01 6.67
N PRO A 67 -3.06 -16.41 5.43
CA PRO A 67 -3.06 -17.81 5.03
C PRO A 67 -1.71 -18.50 5.22
N LEU A 68 -0.61 -17.86 4.81
CA LEU A 68 0.74 -18.42 4.99
C LEU A 68 1.08 -18.63 6.48
N ALA A 69 0.72 -17.67 7.35
CA ALA A 69 0.94 -17.76 8.80
C ALA A 69 0.13 -18.89 9.47
N LEU A 70 -1.03 -19.23 8.92
CA LEU A 70 -1.88 -20.29 9.44
C LEU A 70 -1.43 -21.67 8.94
N LEU A 71 -1.14 -21.78 7.64
CA LEU A 71 -0.85 -23.03 6.95
C LEU A 71 0.61 -23.50 7.12
N LEU A 72 1.57 -22.57 7.13
CA LEU A 72 3.00 -22.92 7.12
C LEU A 72 3.62 -22.80 8.53
N PRO A 73 4.56 -23.70 8.89
CA PRO A 73 5.27 -23.61 10.17
C PRO A 73 6.48 -22.65 10.11
N TRP A 74 6.88 -22.18 8.91
CA TRP A 74 8.14 -21.45 8.71
C TRP A 74 7.97 -19.94 8.91
N ARG A 75 8.18 -19.48 10.14
CA ARG A 75 8.11 -18.05 10.50
C ARG A 75 8.95 -17.15 9.58
N ALA A 76 10.17 -17.56 9.23
CA ALA A 76 11.07 -16.75 8.40
C ALA A 76 10.48 -16.47 7.01
N LEU A 77 9.83 -17.47 6.40
CA LEU A 77 9.17 -17.31 5.10
C LEU A 77 7.99 -16.34 5.20
N VAL A 78 7.12 -16.50 6.19
CA VAL A 78 5.95 -15.62 6.37
C VAL A 78 6.37 -14.16 6.56
N VAL A 79 7.37 -13.92 7.42
CA VAL A 79 7.92 -12.58 7.66
C VAL A 79 8.59 -12.04 6.40
N GLY A 80 9.38 -12.85 5.70
CA GLY A 80 10.04 -12.45 4.46
C GLY A 80 9.05 -12.03 3.38
N VAL A 81 8.01 -12.83 3.14
CA VAL A 81 6.94 -12.51 2.18
C VAL A 81 6.22 -11.22 2.59
N ALA A 82 5.85 -11.06 3.87
CA ALA A 82 5.19 -9.87 4.36
C ALA A 82 6.01 -8.59 4.15
N VAL A 83 7.32 -8.65 4.44
CA VAL A 83 8.24 -7.51 4.26
C VAL A 83 8.42 -7.18 2.78
N LEU A 84 8.58 -8.18 1.91
CA LEU A 84 8.75 -7.96 0.48
C LEU A 84 7.49 -7.36 -0.16
N LEU A 85 6.30 -7.84 0.21
CA LEU A 85 5.03 -7.27 -0.27
C LEU A 85 4.88 -5.81 0.15
N ALA A 86 5.07 -5.51 1.44
CA ALA A 86 4.97 -4.15 1.94
C ALA A 86 6.01 -3.20 1.31
N ALA A 87 7.23 -3.68 1.06
CA ALA A 87 8.27 -2.90 0.37
C ALA A 87 7.89 -2.62 -1.09
N ALA A 88 7.34 -3.61 -1.79
CA ALA A 88 6.85 -3.43 -3.16
C ALA A 88 5.69 -2.44 -3.22
N GLU A 89 4.72 -2.54 -2.32
CA GLU A 89 3.60 -1.60 -2.18
C GLU A 89 4.06 -0.19 -1.88
N ALA A 90 4.95 0.00 -0.90
CA ALA A 90 5.52 1.32 -0.59
C ALA A 90 6.25 1.92 -1.80
N THR A 91 7.00 1.10 -2.53
CA THR A 91 7.72 1.54 -3.74
C THR A 91 6.74 1.96 -4.83
N LEU A 92 5.75 1.13 -5.12
CA LEU A 92 4.71 1.44 -6.11
C LEU A 92 3.96 2.72 -5.74
N LEU A 93 3.59 2.88 -4.47
CA LEU A 93 2.88 4.05 -3.98
C LEU A 93 3.72 5.33 -4.11
N MET A 94 5.03 5.23 -3.85
CA MET A 94 5.96 6.35 -4.01
C MET A 94 6.12 6.74 -5.49
N VAL A 95 6.28 5.76 -6.39
CA VAL A 95 6.35 6.01 -7.84
C VAL A 95 5.04 6.63 -8.34
N ASP A 96 3.90 6.08 -7.91
CA ASP A 96 2.58 6.58 -8.26
C ASP A 96 2.36 8.02 -7.80
N GLY A 97 2.70 8.32 -6.54
CA GLY A 97 2.64 9.68 -6.02
C GLY A 97 3.51 10.66 -6.82
N ASN A 98 4.67 10.23 -7.32
CA ASN A 98 5.52 11.07 -8.17
C ASN A 98 4.90 11.33 -9.54
N VAL A 99 4.31 10.31 -10.18
CA VAL A 99 3.59 10.48 -11.46
C VAL A 99 2.37 11.38 -11.27
N PHE A 100 1.57 11.15 -10.22
CA PHE A 100 0.40 11.94 -9.91
C PHE A 100 0.73 13.43 -9.68
N ALA A 101 1.84 13.71 -9.00
CA ALA A 101 2.32 15.08 -8.79
C ALA A 101 2.60 15.82 -10.10
N GLY A 102 3.12 15.14 -11.12
CA GLY A 102 3.38 15.75 -12.43
C GLY A 102 2.14 15.79 -13.32
N GLN A 103 1.40 14.69 -13.37
CA GLN A 103 0.45 14.41 -14.46
C GLN A 103 -1.01 14.30 -14.03
N ARG A 104 -1.30 14.30 -12.72
CA ARG A 104 -2.65 14.23 -12.14
C ARG A 104 -3.45 12.96 -12.48
N TYR A 105 -2.76 11.90 -12.90
CA TYR A 105 -3.31 10.56 -13.03
C TYR A 105 -2.43 9.54 -12.30
N HIS A 106 -3.03 8.40 -11.93
CA HIS A 106 -2.33 7.29 -11.28
C HIS A 106 -1.67 6.36 -12.31
N LEU A 107 -0.66 5.60 -11.90
CA LEU A 107 -0.05 4.55 -12.69
C LEU A 107 -1.11 3.62 -13.26
N THR A 108 -1.05 3.46 -14.57
CA THR A 108 -1.88 2.52 -15.30
C THR A 108 -0.99 1.55 -16.06
N TRP A 109 -1.59 0.49 -16.59
CA TRP A 109 -0.91 -0.43 -17.49
C TRP A 109 -0.28 0.29 -18.70
N LEU A 110 -0.94 1.31 -19.24
CA LEU A 110 -0.40 2.13 -20.34
C LEU A 110 0.89 2.86 -19.93
N THR A 111 0.93 3.41 -18.72
CA THR A 111 2.16 4.04 -18.19
C THR A 111 3.30 3.02 -18.07
N ALA A 112 2.99 1.76 -17.73
CA ALA A 112 3.99 0.70 -17.69
C ALA A 112 4.53 0.35 -19.09
N MET A 113 3.67 0.37 -20.12
CA MET A 113 4.09 0.15 -21.52
C MET A 113 5.09 1.20 -22.02
N LEU A 114 5.08 2.43 -21.49
CA LEU A 114 6.07 3.44 -21.84
C LEU A 114 7.51 3.03 -21.46
N PHE A 115 7.67 2.13 -20.49
CA PHE A 115 8.97 1.58 -20.11
C PHE A 115 9.37 0.34 -20.93
N GLU A 116 8.56 -0.07 -21.93
CA GLU A 116 8.94 -1.12 -22.88
C GLU A 116 10.16 -0.68 -23.69
N ARG A 117 11.15 -1.56 -23.91
CA ARG A 117 12.39 -1.19 -24.60
C ARG A 117 12.16 -0.59 -25.99
N SER A 118 11.08 -0.97 -26.68
CA SER A 118 10.72 -0.49 -28.02
C SER A 118 10.47 1.02 -28.09
N THR A 119 10.10 1.67 -27.00
CA THR A 119 9.84 3.13 -26.97
C THR A 119 11.11 3.97 -26.84
N TRP A 120 12.25 3.37 -26.46
CA TRP A 120 13.52 4.07 -26.20
C TRP A 120 14.52 4.01 -27.37
N VAL A 121 14.25 3.19 -28.40
CA VAL A 121 15.18 2.93 -29.52
C VAL A 121 14.63 3.49 -30.84
N LEU A 122 14.22 4.76 -30.82
CA LEU A 122 13.93 5.55 -32.03
C LEU A 122 15.13 6.41 -32.44
#